data_AF-A0A3N5GPQ8-F1
#
_entry.id   AF-A0A3N5GPQ8-F1
#
_cell.length_a   1.000
_cell.length_b   1.000
_cell.length_c   1.000
_cell.angle_alpha   90.00
_cell.angle_beta   90.00
_cell.angle_gamma   90.00
#
_symmetry.space_group_name_H-M   'P 1'
#
loop_
_entity.id
_entity.type
_entity.pdbx_description
1 polymer ?
#
loop_
_entity_poly.entity_id
_entity_poly.type
_entity_poly.pdbx_seq_one_letter_code
_entity_poly.pdbx_strand_id
1 'polypeptide(L)'
;LCVDVTAPEIPILDGSAGSFVFLVQSAGIVEQRAAKRFIRVKRAVEVRDGDKWARLDPHFGFKLRFSIEFAHPAIDATGQAVEVDFATTSYVKEVARARTFGFMQDVEVLRAHGLAKGGSFGNAIVMDEYRVLNADGLRFDDEFVKHKILDAIGDLYLVGHPLLAAYSAHKSGHALNNLLLRELLADQQAWEMVSFNERQAPKLFALDWSHA
;
A
#
# COMPACT_ATOMS: atom_id res chain seq x y z
N LEU A 1 4.42 15.28 -11.00
CA LEU A 1 5.22 14.13 -11.49
C LEU A 1 4.59 13.66 -12.79
N CYS A 2 5.37 13.53 -13.86
CA CYS A 2 4.96 12.79 -15.06
C CYS A 2 5.53 11.38 -14.95
N VAL A 3 4.75 10.36 -15.28
CA VAL A 3 5.19 8.95 -15.32
C VAL A 3 5.02 8.47 -16.75
N ASP A 4 6.11 8.52 -17.52
CA ASP A 4 6.12 8.06 -18.90
C ASP A 4 6.57 6.61 -18.98
N VAL A 5 5.82 5.80 -19.72
CA VAL A 5 6.13 4.40 -20.01
C VAL A 5 5.93 4.09 -21.48
N THR A 6 6.79 3.25 -22.05
CA THR A 6 6.76 2.87 -23.47
C THR A 6 5.94 1.60 -23.74
N ALA A 7 5.32 1.05 -22.70
CA ALA A 7 4.55 -0.18 -22.74
C ALA A 7 3.27 -0.05 -21.89
N PRO A 8 2.29 -0.97 -22.01
CA PRO A 8 0.99 -0.88 -21.33
C PRO A 8 1.02 -1.09 -19.80
N GLU A 9 2.17 -1.46 -19.22
CA GLU A 9 2.29 -1.81 -17.80
C GLU A 9 3.52 -1.14 -17.17
N ILE A 10 3.39 -0.70 -15.92
CA ILE A 10 4.52 -0.22 -15.11
C ILE A 10 5.46 -1.41 -14.83
N PRO A 11 6.79 -1.25 -14.94
CA PRO A 11 7.71 -2.34 -14.65
C PRO A 11 7.56 -2.83 -13.20
N ILE A 12 7.43 -4.15 -13.02
CA ILE A 12 7.28 -4.78 -11.69
C ILE A 12 8.55 -4.70 -10.83
N LEU A 13 9.70 -4.47 -11.45
CA LEU A 13 11.02 -4.41 -10.80
C LEU A 13 11.28 -5.66 -9.94
N ASP A 14 11.43 -5.51 -8.62
CA ASP A 14 11.65 -6.60 -7.69
C ASP A 14 10.37 -7.09 -6.99
N GLY A 15 9.20 -6.62 -7.44
CA GLY A 15 7.90 -6.91 -6.84
C GLY A 15 7.52 -6.04 -5.66
N SER A 16 8.35 -5.07 -5.28
CA SER A 16 8.11 -4.14 -4.19
C SER A 16 8.17 -2.67 -4.66
N ALA A 17 7.92 -1.73 -3.76
CA ALA A 17 8.09 -0.30 -4.04
C ALA A 17 9.55 0.17 -3.82
N GLY A 18 10.43 -0.66 -3.28
CA GLY A 18 11.77 -0.28 -2.83
C GLY A 18 12.62 0.33 -3.95
N SER A 19 12.59 -0.26 -5.14
CA SER A 19 13.31 0.27 -6.30
C SER A 19 12.76 1.62 -6.76
N PHE A 20 11.44 1.84 -6.71
CA PHE A 20 10.85 3.15 -7.02
C PHE A 20 11.22 4.21 -6.00
N VAL A 21 11.21 3.86 -4.70
CA VAL A 21 11.65 4.76 -3.63
C VAL A 21 13.10 5.19 -3.87
N PHE A 22 13.99 4.25 -4.17
CA PHE A 22 15.39 4.54 -4.48
C PHE A 22 15.52 5.49 -5.68
N LEU A 23 14.80 5.24 -6.77
CA LEU A 23 14.85 6.07 -7.98
C LEU A 23 14.35 7.50 -7.70
N VAL A 24 13.25 7.65 -6.97
CA VAL A 24 12.69 8.97 -6.60
C VAL A 24 13.65 9.73 -5.67
N GLN A 25 14.21 9.05 -4.66
CA GLN A 25 15.19 9.68 -3.76
C GLN A 25 16.47 10.08 -4.48
N SER A 26 16.93 9.27 -5.43
CA SER A 26 18.11 9.56 -6.25
C SER A 26 17.89 10.75 -7.18
N ALA A 27 16.68 10.90 -7.71
CA ALA A 27 16.30 12.06 -8.51
C ALA A 27 16.14 13.34 -7.67
N GLY A 28 15.81 13.19 -6.38
CA GLY A 28 15.55 14.27 -5.45
C GLY A 28 14.12 14.80 -5.51
N ILE A 29 13.72 15.51 -4.47
CA ILE A 29 12.40 16.15 -4.34
C ILE A 29 12.60 17.66 -4.36
N VAL A 30 11.77 18.36 -5.13
CA VAL A 30 11.78 19.83 -5.22
C VAL A 30 10.47 20.36 -4.69
N GLU A 31 10.53 21.19 -3.66
CA GLU A 31 9.37 21.88 -3.11
C GLU A 31 8.84 22.93 -4.09
N GLN A 32 7.52 23.04 -4.13
CA GLN A 32 6.83 24.03 -4.96
C GLN A 32 6.25 25.13 -4.07
N ARG A 33 6.10 26.34 -4.62
CA ARG A 33 5.49 27.48 -3.93
C ARG A 33 3.96 27.37 -3.87
N ALA A 34 3.46 26.27 -3.30
CA ALA A 34 2.05 26.00 -3.10
C ALA A 34 1.86 25.11 -1.86
N ALA A 35 0.82 25.38 -1.08
CA ALA A 35 0.53 24.56 0.09
C ALA A 35 0.10 23.13 -0.33
N LYS A 36 0.72 22.12 0.26
CA LYS A 36 0.32 20.71 0.09
C LYS A 36 -1.10 20.54 0.62
N ARG A 37 -1.95 19.94 -0.21
CA ARG A 37 -3.36 19.68 0.09
C ARG A 37 -3.55 18.23 0.51
N PHE A 38 -4.39 18.03 1.53
CA PHE A 38 -4.68 16.74 2.15
C PHE A 38 -6.18 16.51 2.20
N ILE A 39 -6.61 15.27 2.05
CA ILE A 39 -8.00 14.87 2.31
C ILE A 39 -8.09 14.43 3.77
N ARG A 40 -8.83 15.18 4.59
CA ARG A 40 -9.08 14.84 6.00
C ARG A 40 -10.41 14.10 6.13
N VAL A 41 -10.36 12.89 6.69
CA VAL A 41 -11.56 12.13 7.03
C VAL A 41 -12.17 12.70 8.31
N LYS A 42 -13.47 13.04 8.27
CA LYS A 42 -14.26 13.64 9.36
C LYS A 42 -15.24 12.66 9.99
N ARG A 43 -15.67 11.64 9.25
CA ARG A 43 -16.57 10.58 9.72
C ARG A 43 -16.10 9.23 9.24
N ALA A 44 -16.43 8.19 9.99
CA ALA A 44 -16.10 6.83 9.59
C ALA A 44 -16.85 6.44 8.31
N VAL A 45 -16.14 5.81 7.37
CA VAL A 45 -16.70 5.23 6.15
C VAL A 45 -16.24 3.78 6.08
N GLU A 46 -17.15 2.84 5.88
CA GLU A 46 -16.87 1.40 5.84
C GLU A 46 -17.59 0.76 4.66
N VAL A 47 -16.91 -0.15 3.98
CA VAL A 47 -17.47 -0.98 2.92
C VAL A 47 -17.22 -2.45 3.23
N ARG A 48 -18.16 -3.32 2.81
CA ARG A 48 -18.12 -4.75 3.06
C ARG A 48 -18.46 -5.54 1.79
N ASP A 49 -17.82 -6.69 1.65
CA ASP A 49 -18.13 -7.72 0.65
C ASP A 49 -17.97 -9.10 1.31
N GLY A 50 -19.09 -9.66 1.77
CA GLY A 50 -19.08 -10.89 2.58
C GLY A 50 -18.33 -10.71 3.90
N ASP A 51 -17.27 -11.49 4.08
CA ASP A 51 -16.37 -11.43 5.24
C ASP A 51 -15.27 -10.35 5.11
N LYS A 52 -15.09 -9.78 3.91
CA LYS A 52 -14.10 -8.75 3.63
C LYS A 52 -14.65 -7.38 4.02
N TRP A 53 -13.79 -6.52 4.57
CA TRP A 53 -14.16 -5.15 4.86
C TRP A 53 -12.95 -4.20 4.80
N ALA A 54 -13.23 -2.94 4.49
CA ALA A 54 -12.26 -1.85 4.54
C ALA A 54 -12.93 -0.60 5.10
N ARG A 55 -12.21 0.15 5.93
CA ARG A 55 -12.75 1.27 6.70
C ARG A 55 -11.74 2.40 6.80
N LEU A 56 -12.24 3.63 6.75
CA LEU A 56 -11.50 4.85 7.10
C LEU A 56 -12.15 5.48 8.33
N ASP A 57 -11.35 5.80 9.34
CA ASP A 57 -11.75 6.57 10.51
C ASP A 57 -11.03 7.93 10.57
N PRO A 58 -11.64 8.97 11.17
CA PRO A 58 -10.99 10.24 11.41
C PRO A 58 -9.72 10.06 12.26
N HIS A 59 -8.59 10.56 11.75
CA HIS A 59 -7.33 10.50 12.46
C HIS A 59 -6.40 11.62 11.99
N PHE A 60 -5.72 12.28 12.94
CA PHE A 60 -4.76 13.32 12.63
C PHE A 60 -3.37 12.72 12.38
N GLY A 61 -3.18 12.20 11.17
CA GLY A 61 -2.02 11.42 10.79
C GLY A 61 -2.42 10.42 9.71
N PHE A 62 -1.52 9.49 9.40
CA PHE A 62 -1.82 8.40 8.49
C PHE A 62 -1.36 7.10 9.12
N LYS A 63 -2.32 6.25 9.45
CA LYS A 63 -2.07 4.93 10.04
C LYS A 63 -2.88 3.87 9.31
N LEU A 64 -2.33 2.67 9.21
CA LEU A 64 -2.96 1.56 8.52
C LEU A 64 -2.90 0.31 9.38
N ARG A 65 -4.01 -0.42 9.44
CA ARG A 65 -4.08 -1.78 9.96
C ARG A 65 -4.62 -2.70 8.90
N PHE A 66 -3.93 -3.80 8.62
CA PHE A 66 -4.39 -4.79 7.66
C PHE A 66 -4.35 -6.17 8.30
N SER A 67 -5.34 -7.00 7.97
CA SER A 67 -5.34 -8.42 8.32
C SER A 67 -5.69 -9.28 7.11
N ILE A 68 -5.02 -10.42 7.01
CA ILE A 68 -5.17 -11.40 5.94
C ILE A 68 -5.59 -12.76 6.52
N GLU A 69 -6.15 -13.60 5.67
CA GLU A 69 -6.53 -14.97 5.97
C GLU A 69 -6.55 -15.74 4.64
N PHE A 70 -5.53 -16.59 4.42
CA PHE A 70 -5.34 -17.29 3.15
C PHE A 70 -5.56 -18.82 3.24
N ALA A 71 -5.71 -19.37 4.45
CA ALA A 71 -5.80 -20.81 4.70
C ALA A 71 -4.66 -21.58 4.01
N HIS A 72 -3.44 -21.07 4.17
CA HIS A 72 -2.25 -21.58 3.49
C HIS A 72 -1.07 -21.71 4.47
N PRO A 73 -0.48 -22.91 4.64
CA PRO A 73 0.51 -23.16 5.69
C PRO A 73 1.68 -22.17 5.71
N ALA A 74 2.22 -21.82 4.53
CA ALA A 74 3.34 -20.88 4.42
C ALA A 74 3.00 -19.45 4.86
N ILE A 75 1.73 -19.05 4.68
CA ILE A 75 1.25 -17.72 5.06
C ILE A 75 0.84 -17.78 6.53
N ASP A 76 0.07 -18.78 6.96
CA ASP A 76 -0.44 -18.88 8.33
C ASP A 76 0.68 -19.03 9.39
N ALA A 77 1.87 -19.49 8.97
CA ALA A 77 3.08 -19.49 9.78
C ALA A 77 3.69 -18.09 10.03
N THR A 78 3.22 -17.06 9.33
CA THR A 78 3.68 -15.67 9.41
C THR A 78 2.68 -14.75 10.13
N GLY A 79 3.08 -13.51 10.39
CA GLY A 79 2.18 -12.48 10.90
C GLY A 79 1.00 -12.22 9.97
N GLN A 80 -0.23 -12.45 10.46
CA GLN A 80 -1.47 -12.27 9.67
C GLN A 80 -2.10 -10.88 9.83
N ALA A 81 -1.63 -10.08 10.77
CA ALA A 81 -2.12 -8.73 10.99
C ALA A 81 -0.97 -7.79 11.35
N VAL A 82 -0.97 -6.61 10.76
CA VAL A 82 0.02 -5.57 11.04
C VAL A 82 -0.67 -4.22 11.19
N GLU A 83 -0.19 -3.40 12.11
CA GLU A 83 -0.56 -2.00 12.23
C GLU A 83 0.70 -1.15 12.07
N VAL A 84 0.61 -0.12 11.23
CA VAL A 84 1.70 0.81 10.93
C VAL A 84 1.20 2.23 11.15
N ASP A 85 1.78 2.92 12.13
CA ASP A 85 1.62 4.37 12.30
C ASP A 85 2.84 5.08 11.72
N PHE A 86 2.63 5.81 10.63
CA PHE A 86 3.70 6.52 9.94
C PHE A 86 4.20 7.76 10.69
N ALA A 87 3.58 8.15 11.80
CA ALA A 87 4.15 9.15 12.70
C ALA A 87 5.43 8.65 13.40
N THR A 88 5.61 7.34 13.54
CA THR A 88 6.74 6.71 14.24
C THR A 88 7.45 5.63 13.42
N THR A 89 6.81 5.15 12.35
CA THR A 89 7.30 4.03 11.55
C THR A 89 7.75 4.50 10.17
N SER A 90 8.94 4.08 9.73
CA SER A 90 9.47 4.46 8.43
C SER A 90 8.86 3.63 7.31
N TYR A 91 8.17 4.27 6.37
CA TYR A 91 7.66 3.62 5.15
C TYR A 91 8.77 2.90 4.37
N VAL A 92 9.92 3.56 4.20
CA VAL A 92 11.05 3.03 3.41
C VAL A 92 11.61 1.75 4.02
N LYS A 93 11.75 1.70 5.36
CA LYS A 93 12.34 0.55 6.06
C LYS A 93 11.35 -0.59 6.24
N GLU A 94 10.12 -0.26 6.63
CA GLU A 94 9.17 -1.27 7.13
C GLU A 94 8.16 -1.76 6.09
N VAL A 95 7.90 -1.00 5.02
CA VAL A 95 6.82 -1.33 4.06
C VAL A 95 7.35 -1.43 2.64
N ALA A 96 8.14 -0.46 2.18
CA ALA A 96 8.48 -0.31 0.76
C ALA A 96 9.14 -1.56 0.13
N ARG A 97 9.84 -2.37 0.94
CA ARG A 97 10.56 -3.57 0.48
C ARG A 97 9.71 -4.84 0.44
N ALA A 98 8.46 -4.81 0.90
CA ALA A 98 7.60 -6.00 0.93
C ALA A 98 7.17 -6.37 -0.50
N ARG A 99 7.53 -7.58 -0.95
CA ARG A 99 7.29 -8.05 -2.31
C ARG A 99 5.89 -8.61 -2.51
N THR A 100 5.42 -8.53 -3.74
CA THR A 100 4.21 -9.23 -4.20
C THR A 100 4.39 -10.73 -4.13
N PHE A 101 3.30 -11.47 -4.10
CA PHE A 101 3.32 -12.91 -3.91
C PHE A 101 2.22 -13.61 -4.69
N GLY A 102 2.47 -14.87 -5.04
CA GLY A 102 1.51 -15.72 -5.73
C GLY A 102 1.81 -17.20 -5.56
N PHE A 103 0.83 -18.02 -5.92
CA PHE A 103 0.92 -19.47 -5.84
C PHE A 103 1.41 -20.03 -7.17
N MET A 104 2.35 -20.98 -7.13
CA MET A 104 2.91 -21.63 -8.31
C MET A 104 1.82 -22.26 -9.19
N GLN A 105 0.78 -22.83 -8.57
CA GLN A 105 -0.37 -23.43 -9.25
C GLN A 105 -1.16 -22.42 -10.07
N ASP A 106 -1.29 -21.18 -9.56
CA ASP A 106 -1.99 -20.11 -10.26
C ASP A 106 -1.15 -19.54 -11.41
N VAL A 107 0.18 -19.59 -11.32
CA VAL A 107 1.06 -19.00 -12.35
C VAL A 107 0.82 -19.64 -13.72
N GLU A 108 0.65 -20.95 -13.80
CA GLU A 108 0.40 -21.64 -15.08
C GLU A 108 -0.96 -21.25 -15.68
N VAL A 109 -2.00 -21.20 -14.84
CA VAL A 109 -3.35 -20.78 -15.24
C VAL A 109 -3.35 -19.31 -15.67
N LEU A 110 -2.73 -18.42 -14.90
CA LEU A 110 -2.61 -17.00 -15.21
C LEU A 110 -1.88 -16.81 -16.56
N ARG A 111 -0.78 -17.53 -16.79
CA ARG A 111 -0.05 -17.47 -18.06
C ARG A 111 -0.88 -17.94 -19.24
N ALA A 112 -1.68 -18.99 -19.07
CA ALA A 112 -2.61 -19.47 -20.10
C ALA A 112 -3.68 -18.40 -20.45
N HIS A 113 -4.09 -17.59 -19.48
CA HIS A 113 -4.98 -16.42 -19.68
C HIS A 113 -4.24 -15.13 -20.06
N GLY A 114 -2.94 -15.21 -20.32
CA GLY A 114 -2.14 -14.07 -20.77
C GLY A 114 -1.68 -13.13 -19.65
N LEU A 115 -1.86 -13.50 -18.39
CA LEU A 115 -1.46 -12.76 -17.18
C LEU A 115 -0.12 -13.31 -16.62
N ALA A 116 0.52 -12.56 -15.71
CA ALA A 116 1.75 -12.97 -15.00
C ALA A 116 2.90 -13.47 -15.89
N LYS A 117 2.97 -13.05 -17.17
CA LYS A 117 3.98 -13.50 -18.14
C LYS A 117 5.41 -13.11 -17.75
N GLY A 118 5.57 -11.97 -17.08
CA GLY A 118 6.85 -11.50 -16.55
C GLY A 118 7.18 -12.00 -15.14
N GLY A 119 6.32 -12.80 -14.51
CA GLY A 119 6.50 -13.27 -13.14
C GLY A 119 7.68 -14.24 -13.01
N SER A 120 8.54 -14.00 -12.02
CA SER A 120 9.72 -14.80 -11.70
C SER A 120 10.06 -14.71 -10.21
N PHE A 121 10.94 -15.58 -9.71
CA PHE A 121 11.46 -15.49 -8.34
C PHE A 121 12.19 -14.18 -8.04
N GLY A 122 12.66 -13.46 -9.08
CA GLY A 122 13.32 -12.17 -8.93
C GLY A 122 12.36 -11.00 -8.66
N ASN A 123 11.05 -11.19 -8.91
CA ASN A 123 10.05 -10.12 -8.80
C ASN A 123 8.76 -10.52 -8.07
N ALA A 124 8.71 -11.72 -7.49
CA ALA A 124 7.61 -12.17 -6.66
C ALA A 124 8.09 -13.21 -5.65
N ILE A 125 7.42 -13.26 -4.50
CA ILE A 125 7.44 -14.43 -3.62
C ILE A 125 6.55 -15.50 -4.25
N VAL A 126 7.11 -16.68 -4.51
CA VAL A 126 6.38 -17.80 -5.10
C VAL A 126 6.26 -18.89 -4.05
N MET A 127 5.06 -19.43 -3.89
CA MET A 127 4.78 -20.52 -2.95
C MET A 127 4.23 -21.75 -3.68
N ASP A 128 4.60 -22.95 -3.22
CA ASP A 128 3.84 -24.17 -3.48
C ASP A 128 2.72 -24.31 -2.42
N GLU A 129 2.03 -25.46 -2.36
CA GLU A 129 0.95 -25.73 -1.41
C GLU A 129 1.36 -25.65 0.09
N TYR A 130 2.66 -25.63 0.39
CA TYR A 130 3.18 -25.79 1.75
C TYR A 130 4.19 -24.74 2.17
N ARG A 131 5.00 -24.20 1.25
CA ARG A 131 6.17 -23.38 1.58
C ARG A 131 6.51 -22.32 0.54
N VAL A 132 7.31 -21.35 0.98
CA VAL A 132 7.99 -20.38 0.10
C VAL A 132 9.10 -21.08 -0.69
N LEU A 133 9.16 -20.79 -1.98
CA LEU A 133 10.12 -21.39 -2.93
C LEU A 133 11.33 -20.50 -3.22
N ASN A 134 11.30 -19.20 -2.89
CA ASN A 134 12.44 -18.31 -3.04
C ASN A 134 13.60 -18.76 -2.14
N ALA A 135 14.78 -18.99 -2.72
CA ALA A 135 15.96 -19.49 -1.99
C ALA A 135 16.39 -18.59 -0.82
N ASP A 136 16.28 -17.27 -0.99
CA ASP A 136 16.63 -16.27 0.04
C ASP A 136 15.51 -16.05 1.06
N GLY A 137 14.37 -16.74 0.92
CA GLY A 137 13.22 -16.62 1.81
C GLY A 137 12.51 -15.26 1.76
N LEU A 138 11.94 -14.88 2.91
CA LEU A 138 11.22 -13.61 3.11
C LEU A 138 12.18 -12.51 3.60
N ARG A 139 11.89 -11.26 3.21
CA ARG A 139 12.56 -10.06 3.70
C ARG A 139 12.08 -9.65 5.09
N PHE A 140 10.86 -10.05 5.44
CA PHE A 140 10.23 -9.82 6.73
C PHE A 140 9.41 -11.06 7.14
N ASP A 141 9.32 -11.33 8.43
CA ASP A 141 8.48 -12.41 8.95
C ASP A 141 6.99 -12.20 8.65
N ASP A 142 6.57 -10.96 8.36
CA ASP A 142 5.20 -10.55 8.04
C ASP A 142 5.09 -9.94 6.62
N GLU A 143 5.97 -10.35 5.69
CA GLU A 143 6.09 -9.74 4.36
C GLU A 143 4.79 -9.76 3.55
N PHE A 144 3.97 -10.82 3.67
CA PHE A 144 2.70 -10.94 2.96
C PHE A 144 1.68 -9.86 3.36
N VAL A 145 1.46 -9.67 4.65
CA VAL A 145 0.53 -8.64 5.14
C VAL A 145 1.10 -7.23 4.96
N LYS A 146 2.42 -7.05 5.07
CA LYS A 146 3.09 -5.79 4.74
C LYS A 146 2.95 -5.42 3.27
N HIS A 147 2.97 -6.38 2.35
CA HIS A 147 2.68 -6.11 0.95
C HIS A 147 1.22 -5.66 0.75
N LYS A 148 0.26 -6.19 1.52
CA LYS A 148 -1.13 -5.68 1.50
C LYS A 148 -1.28 -4.27 2.06
N ILE A 149 -0.45 -3.88 3.02
CA ILE A 149 -0.33 -2.47 3.42
C ILE A 149 0.23 -1.62 2.27
N LEU A 150 1.26 -2.11 1.57
CA LEU A 150 1.85 -1.42 0.41
C LEU A 150 0.80 -1.22 -0.71
N ASP A 151 0.08 -2.28 -1.08
CA ASP A 151 -1.04 -2.24 -2.04
C ASP A 151 -2.08 -1.18 -1.62
N ALA A 152 -2.52 -1.22 -0.35
CA ALA A 152 -3.51 -0.28 0.16
C ALA A 152 -3.03 1.18 0.11
N ILE A 153 -1.76 1.47 0.41
CA ILE A 153 -1.21 2.83 0.29
C ILE A 153 -1.28 3.32 -1.16
N GLY A 154 -0.93 2.46 -2.12
CA GLY A 154 -1.03 2.77 -3.55
C GLY A 154 -2.47 3.04 -3.99
N ASP A 155 -3.39 2.12 -3.65
CA ASP A 155 -4.82 2.24 -3.98
C ASP A 155 -5.43 3.50 -3.37
N LEU A 156 -5.13 3.78 -2.11
CA LEU A 156 -5.64 4.96 -1.40
C LEU A 156 -5.13 6.27 -2.02
N TYR A 157 -3.93 6.28 -2.60
CA TYR A 157 -3.38 7.46 -3.25
C TYR A 157 -4.06 7.80 -4.59
N LEU A 158 -4.92 6.93 -5.13
CA LEU A 158 -5.73 7.21 -6.31
C LEU A 158 -6.70 8.39 -6.12
N VAL A 159 -6.98 8.82 -4.88
CA VAL A 159 -7.70 10.07 -4.59
C VAL A 159 -6.90 11.35 -4.96
N GLY A 160 -5.62 11.21 -5.29
CA GLY A 160 -4.75 12.29 -5.76
C GLY A 160 -4.14 13.17 -4.66
N HIS A 161 -4.45 12.90 -3.39
CA HIS A 161 -3.96 13.66 -2.25
C HIS A 161 -3.62 12.74 -1.07
N PRO A 162 -2.62 13.07 -0.24
CA PRO A 162 -2.37 12.33 0.99
C PRO A 162 -3.59 12.39 1.92
N LEU A 163 -3.90 11.27 2.56
CA LEU A 163 -5.03 11.14 3.49
C LEU A 163 -4.60 11.46 4.93
N LEU A 164 -5.48 12.13 5.67
CA LEU A 164 -5.47 12.17 7.13
C LEU A 164 -6.56 11.26 7.64
N ALA A 165 -6.19 10.01 7.91
CA ALA A 165 -7.11 8.95 8.24
C ALA A 165 -6.40 7.77 8.90
N ALA A 166 -7.19 6.98 9.63
CA ALA A 166 -6.84 5.65 10.03
C ALA A 166 -7.55 4.68 9.09
N TYR A 167 -6.80 3.95 8.28
CA TYR A 167 -7.35 2.90 7.45
C TYR A 167 -7.24 1.57 8.18
N SER A 168 -8.32 0.79 8.17
CA SER A 168 -8.30 -0.58 8.66
C SER A 168 -9.01 -1.51 7.69
N ALA A 169 -8.47 -2.72 7.53
CA ALA A 169 -9.05 -3.69 6.61
C ALA A 169 -8.82 -5.15 7.03
N HIS A 170 -9.73 -5.99 6.58
CA HIS A 170 -9.65 -7.44 6.70
C HIS A 170 -9.98 -8.06 5.35
N LYS A 171 -9.06 -8.88 4.83
CA LYS A 171 -9.18 -9.58 3.54
C LYS A 171 -9.53 -8.64 2.36
N SER A 172 -9.21 -7.36 2.49
CA SER A 172 -9.43 -6.38 1.43
C SER A 172 -8.50 -6.62 0.24
N GLY A 173 -8.82 -6.01 -0.89
CA GLY A 173 -7.99 -5.96 -2.08
C GLY A 173 -8.35 -4.73 -2.91
N HIS A 174 -7.76 -4.59 -4.09
CA HIS A 174 -7.88 -3.39 -4.93
C HIS A 174 -9.35 -2.97 -5.20
N ALA A 175 -10.23 -3.93 -5.46
CA ALA A 175 -11.65 -3.65 -5.72
C ALA A 175 -12.35 -3.00 -4.50
N LEU A 176 -12.14 -3.55 -3.31
CA LEU A 176 -12.78 -3.06 -2.08
C LEU A 176 -12.15 -1.73 -1.62
N ASN A 177 -10.84 -1.56 -1.81
CA ASN A 177 -10.15 -0.29 -1.59
C ASN A 177 -10.69 0.81 -2.52
N ASN A 178 -10.89 0.50 -3.80
CA ASN A 178 -11.48 1.44 -4.75
C ASN A 178 -12.92 1.81 -4.38
N LEU A 179 -13.73 0.81 -3.97
CA LEU A 179 -15.10 1.05 -3.51
C LEU A 179 -15.12 1.96 -2.29
N LEU A 180 -14.24 1.72 -1.30
CA LEU A 180 -14.12 2.57 -0.10
C LEU A 180 -13.85 4.03 -0.47
N LEU A 181 -12.95 4.29 -1.42
CA LEU A 181 -12.67 5.64 -1.88
C LEU A 181 -13.86 6.28 -2.59
N ARG A 182 -14.60 5.51 -3.40
CA ARG A 182 -15.82 6.02 -4.06
C ARG A 182 -16.87 6.42 -3.03
N GLU A 183 -17.09 5.60 -2.01
CA GLU A 183 -18.03 5.90 -0.92
C GLU A 183 -17.59 7.13 -0.11
N LEU A 184 -16.30 7.25 0.20
CA LEU A 184 -15.75 8.44 0.86
C LEU A 184 -16.02 9.70 0.04
N LEU A 185 -15.73 9.67 -1.26
CA LEU A 185 -15.87 10.84 -2.13
C LEU A 185 -17.33 11.19 -2.41
N ALA A 186 -18.24 10.21 -2.39
CA ALA A 186 -19.67 10.42 -2.56
C ALA A 186 -20.29 11.18 -1.36
N ASP A 187 -19.80 10.96 -0.13
CA ASP A 187 -20.23 11.71 1.04
C ASP A 187 -19.34 12.93 1.31
N GLN A 188 -19.75 14.10 0.82
CA GLN A 188 -19.06 15.37 1.08
C GLN A 188 -19.02 15.76 2.57
N GLN A 189 -19.85 15.16 3.43
CA GLN A 189 -19.77 15.37 4.88
C GLN A 189 -18.74 14.47 5.56
N ALA A 190 -18.28 13.40 4.90
CA ALA A 190 -17.29 12.48 5.44
C ALA A 190 -15.86 12.99 5.32
N TRP A 191 -15.59 13.99 4.48
CA TRP A 191 -14.23 14.51 4.30
C TRP A 191 -14.20 16.02 4.06
N GLU A 192 -12.99 16.58 4.05
CA GLU A 192 -12.72 17.95 3.60
C GLU A 192 -11.28 18.07 3.09
N MET A 193 -11.04 19.09 2.27
CA MET A 193 -9.68 19.44 1.82
C MET A 193 -9.03 20.38 2.82
N VAL A 194 -7.84 20.04 3.32
CA VAL A 194 -7.07 20.89 4.24
C VAL A 194 -5.65 21.11 3.75
N SER A 195 -5.02 22.17 4.24
CA SER A 195 -3.59 22.46 4.07
C SER A 195 -3.06 23.00 5.39
N PHE A 196 -1.76 22.83 5.62
CA PHE A 196 -1.11 23.27 6.86
C PHE A 196 0.05 24.22 6.55
N ASN A 197 0.37 25.07 7.53
CA ASN A 197 1.74 25.58 7.67
C ASN A 197 2.61 24.49 8.34
N GLU A 198 3.93 24.53 8.14
CA GLU A 198 4.87 23.49 8.57
C GLU A 198 4.68 23.03 10.03
N ARG A 199 4.41 23.97 10.95
CA ARG A 199 4.30 23.68 12.40
C ARG A 199 3.01 22.94 12.78
N GLN A 200 2.00 22.97 11.92
CA GLN A 200 0.69 22.37 12.16
C GLN A 200 0.49 21.07 11.37
N ALA A 201 1.46 20.65 10.57
CA ALA A 201 1.36 19.43 9.78
C ALA A 201 1.48 18.18 10.68
N PRO A 202 0.80 17.06 10.33
CA PRO A 202 1.02 15.79 11.00
C PRO A 202 2.49 15.35 10.91
N LYS A 203 3.01 14.68 11.95
CA LYS A 203 4.44 14.35 12.09
C LYS A 203 5.08 13.69 10.85
N LEU A 204 4.38 12.76 10.21
CA LEU A 204 4.83 12.12 8.97
C LEU A 204 5.22 13.14 7.89
N PHE A 205 4.43 14.19 7.76
CA PHE A 205 4.59 15.23 6.73
C PHE A 205 5.41 16.43 7.22
N ALA A 206 5.75 16.47 8.51
CA ALA A 206 6.65 17.46 9.09
C ALA A 206 8.13 17.10 8.87
N LEU A 207 8.44 15.82 8.66
CA LEU A 207 9.81 15.32 8.40
C LEU A 207 10.27 15.44 6.94
N ASP A 208 9.40 15.89 6.02
CA ASP A 208 9.77 16.23 4.63
C ASP A 208 10.66 17.50 4.56
N TRP A 209 10.80 18.26 5.66
CA TRP A 209 11.44 19.60 5.69
C TRP A 209 12.85 19.62 6.30
N SER A 210 13.38 18.49 6.79
CA SER A 210 14.68 18.46 7.50
C SER A 210 15.89 18.12 6.63
N HIS A 211 15.72 18.04 5.31
CA HIS A 211 16.80 17.80 4.35
C HIS A 211 16.85 18.85 3.22
N ALA A 212 16.36 20.07 3.49
CA ALA A 212 16.62 21.26 2.69
C ALA A 212 17.72 22.12 3.35
#